data_AF-A0AA39Y5H7-F1
#
_entry.id   AF-A0AA39Y5H7-F1
#
_cell.length_a   1.000
_cell.length_b   1.000
_cell.length_c   1.000
_cell.angle_alpha   90.00
_cell.angle_beta   90.00
_cell.angle_gamma   90.00
#
_symmetry.space_group_name_H-M   'P 1'
#
loop_
_entity.id
_entity.type
_entity.pdbx_description
1 polymer ?
#
loop_
_entity_poly.entity_id
_entity_poly.type
_entity_poly.pdbx_seq_one_letter_code
_entity_poly.pdbx_strand_id
1 'polypeptide(L)'
;MANMTSVSGLPPLPTYELRPMPDLLPSFISDFWLSIIAPHIAYWAVSMFFHFIDIFDLFPQYRLHTPDEIAQRNLVSRWHCFRDVILEQIIQIGTSCVLNLTESQQMIGREDYDVAVWATRIRLAQRALPAILGALGLNAASISKNMAASHPLLAGALAGGHYPFLTIQLDGVSGGQVPAFAMWELMVAKAIYWVVIPAFQVWVALAFMDTWQYFWHRAMHVNKWMYTHWHARHHRLYVPYAYGALYNHPVEGFILDTLGAALAYKASFMTPRMGMYYFVFSMMKTVDDHCGYALPWDPLQHITSNNAAYHDIHHQSWGIKTNFSQPFFTIWDRWLNTRWEGDAKLKYERTRATAAAKKVSAAINGKANGTPNGKANGTPNGKANGTPTGKAKLRQSSSRQSSRTQR
;
A
#
# COMPACT_ATOMS: atom_id res chain seq x y z
N MET A 1 35.63 -15.40 22.83
CA MET A 1 35.44 -15.76 24.25
C MET A 1 34.50 -14.75 24.88
N ALA A 2 33.20 -15.06 24.95
CA ALA A 2 32.21 -14.22 25.62
C ALA A 2 31.94 -14.80 27.01
N ASN A 3 32.09 -13.94 28.02
CA ASN A 3 32.00 -14.23 29.44
C ASN A 3 30.71 -15.00 29.81
N MET A 4 30.86 -16.25 30.22
CA MET A 4 29.85 -17.02 30.96
C MET A 4 29.65 -16.35 32.33
N THR A 5 28.83 -15.30 32.38
CA THR A 5 28.17 -14.94 33.65
C THR A 5 26.95 -15.83 33.76
N SER A 6 27.12 -16.94 34.48
CA SER A 6 26.01 -17.79 34.90
C SER A 6 25.10 -16.96 35.81
N VAL A 7 24.09 -16.32 35.21
CA VAL A 7 22.94 -15.82 35.95
C VAL A 7 22.25 -17.06 36.50
N SER A 8 22.57 -17.39 37.75
CA SER A 8 22.22 -18.63 38.44
C SER A 8 20.77 -19.06 38.15
N GLY A 9 20.61 -20.17 37.42
CA GLY A 9 19.31 -20.81 37.17
C GLY A 9 18.67 -20.56 35.80
N LEU A 10 19.29 -19.82 34.88
CA LEU A 10 18.80 -19.68 33.51
C LEU A 10 19.48 -20.66 32.54
N PRO A 11 18.77 -21.19 31.53
CA PRO A 11 19.41 -21.96 30.47
C PRO A 11 20.45 -21.11 29.71
N PRO A 12 21.61 -21.69 29.34
CA PRO A 12 22.62 -20.95 28.59
C PRO A 12 22.12 -20.62 27.19
N LEU A 13 22.58 -19.49 26.64
CA LEU A 13 22.31 -19.13 25.25
C LEU A 13 23.20 -19.98 24.32
N PRO A 14 22.66 -20.47 23.19
CA PRO A 14 23.43 -21.25 22.23
C PRO A 14 24.52 -20.38 21.60
N THR A 15 25.64 -20.97 21.19
CA THR A 15 26.61 -20.27 20.35
C THR A 15 26.05 -20.06 18.94
N TYR A 16 26.57 -19.08 18.23
CA TYR A 16 26.16 -18.80 16.86
C TYR A 16 27.35 -18.36 16.01
N GLU A 17 27.23 -18.57 14.70
CA GLU A 17 28.17 -18.09 13.70
C GLU A 17 27.38 -17.31 12.65
N LEU A 18 27.82 -16.09 12.35
CA LEU A 18 27.16 -15.26 11.34
C LEU A 18 27.75 -15.55 9.97
N ARG A 19 26.86 -15.72 8.99
CA ARG A 19 27.22 -15.79 7.58
C ARG A 19 26.31 -14.89 6.75
N PRO A 20 26.78 -14.37 5.60
CA PRO A 20 25.94 -13.62 4.69
C PRO A 20 24.69 -14.42 4.31
N MET A 21 23.55 -13.75 4.27
CA MET A 21 22.32 -14.34 3.75
C MET A 21 22.50 -14.61 2.25
N PRO A 22 22.26 -15.84 1.76
CA PRO A 22 22.34 -16.13 0.34
C PRO A 22 21.18 -15.44 -0.39
N ASP A 23 21.43 -14.99 -1.61
CA ASP A 23 20.39 -14.41 -2.48
C ASP A 23 19.18 -15.35 -2.63
N LEU A 24 17.98 -14.78 -2.83
CA LEU A 24 16.74 -15.55 -2.96
C LEU A 24 16.73 -16.38 -4.25
N LEU A 25 17.34 -15.85 -5.33
CA LEU A 25 17.46 -16.48 -6.64
C LEU A 25 18.93 -16.53 -7.08
N PRO A 26 19.78 -17.28 -6.37
CA PRO A 26 21.25 -17.15 -6.45
C PRO A 26 21.82 -17.51 -7.82
N SER A 27 21.11 -18.31 -8.62
CA SER A 27 21.52 -18.68 -9.98
C SER A 27 21.14 -17.65 -11.05
N PHE A 28 20.35 -16.63 -10.71
CA PHE A 28 19.76 -15.71 -11.68
C PHE A 28 20.03 -14.24 -11.37
N ILE A 29 19.83 -13.82 -10.12
CA ILE A 29 19.89 -12.40 -9.74
C ILE A 29 20.20 -12.25 -8.25
N SER A 30 21.04 -11.26 -7.91
CA SER A 30 21.30 -10.92 -6.51
C SER A 30 20.12 -10.21 -5.86
N ASP A 31 20.00 -10.29 -4.54
CA ASP A 31 18.94 -9.60 -3.80
C ASP A 31 19.01 -8.07 -3.98
N PHE A 32 20.22 -7.53 -4.22
CA PHE A 32 20.42 -6.12 -4.58
C PHE A 32 19.60 -5.75 -5.82
N TRP A 33 19.78 -6.47 -6.93
CA TRP A 33 19.06 -6.18 -8.18
C TRP A 33 17.60 -6.61 -8.10
N LEU A 34 17.31 -7.73 -7.45
CA LEU A 34 15.95 -8.24 -7.29
C LEU A 34 15.06 -7.23 -6.54
N SER A 35 15.57 -6.63 -5.45
CA SER A 35 14.82 -5.63 -4.69
C SER A 35 14.50 -4.36 -5.50
N ILE A 36 15.36 -4.02 -6.47
CA ILE A 36 15.15 -2.90 -7.38
C ILE A 36 14.10 -3.26 -8.45
N ILE A 37 14.20 -4.42 -9.09
CA ILE A 37 13.35 -4.73 -10.26
C ILE A 37 12.00 -5.36 -9.90
N ALA A 38 11.91 -6.12 -8.80
CA ALA A 38 10.72 -6.89 -8.47
C ALA A 38 9.46 -6.04 -8.28
N PRO A 39 9.49 -4.87 -7.59
CA PRO A 39 8.31 -4.02 -7.48
C PRO A 39 7.77 -3.54 -8.83
N HIS A 40 8.67 -3.27 -9.78
CA HIS A 40 8.33 -2.80 -11.12
C HIS A 40 7.78 -3.93 -12.00
N ILE A 41 8.34 -5.13 -11.88
CA ILE A 41 7.79 -6.34 -12.52
C ILE A 41 6.36 -6.58 -12.01
N ALA A 42 6.14 -6.50 -10.69
CA ALA A 42 4.83 -6.66 -10.10
C ALA A 42 3.86 -5.57 -10.57
N TYR A 43 4.30 -4.30 -10.61
CA TYR A 43 3.52 -3.19 -11.16
C TYR A 43 3.00 -3.49 -12.56
N TRP A 44 3.89 -3.88 -13.47
CA TRP A 44 3.53 -4.17 -14.85
C TRP A 44 2.73 -5.46 -14.99
N ALA A 45 3.00 -6.49 -14.20
CA ALA A 45 2.22 -7.73 -14.22
C ALA A 45 0.75 -7.47 -13.84
N VAL A 46 0.49 -6.79 -12.72
CA VAL A 46 -0.88 -6.44 -12.29
C VAL A 46 -1.52 -5.47 -13.28
N SER A 47 -0.76 -4.48 -13.76
CA SER A 47 -1.23 -3.53 -14.76
C SER A 47 -1.70 -4.20 -16.04
N MET A 48 -0.91 -5.15 -16.57
CA MET A 48 -1.22 -5.86 -17.80
C MET A 48 -2.36 -6.86 -17.61
N PHE A 49 -2.48 -7.47 -16.42
CA PHE A 49 -3.64 -8.29 -16.08
C PHE A 49 -4.95 -7.50 -16.22
N PHE A 50 -5.05 -6.32 -15.58
CA PHE A 50 -6.24 -5.49 -15.70
C PHE A 50 -6.40 -4.85 -17.08
N HIS A 51 -5.30 -4.53 -17.75
CA HIS A 51 -5.35 -4.04 -19.12
C HIS A 51 -5.90 -5.10 -20.09
N PHE A 52 -5.54 -6.36 -19.89
CA PHE A 52 -6.10 -7.49 -20.64
C PHE A 52 -7.60 -7.63 -20.37
N ILE A 53 -8.04 -7.56 -19.10
CA ILE A 53 -9.46 -7.54 -18.75
C ILE A 53 -10.20 -6.41 -19.47
N ASP A 54 -9.61 -5.21 -19.52
CA ASP A 54 -10.17 -4.04 -20.20
C ASP A 54 -10.29 -4.21 -21.72
N ILE A 55 -9.22 -4.64 -22.40
CA ILE A 55 -9.21 -4.80 -23.86
C ILE A 55 -10.20 -5.87 -24.32
N PHE A 56 -10.26 -6.99 -23.60
CA PHE A 56 -11.13 -8.11 -23.96
C PHE A 56 -12.55 -7.99 -23.41
N ASP A 57 -12.87 -6.84 -22.78
CA ASP A 57 -14.17 -6.57 -22.15
C ASP A 57 -14.62 -7.67 -21.19
N LEU A 58 -13.67 -8.20 -20.41
CA LEU A 58 -13.95 -9.24 -19.43
C LEU A 58 -14.60 -8.62 -18.19
N PHE A 59 -15.65 -9.28 -17.70
CA PHE A 59 -16.39 -8.88 -16.49
C PHE A 59 -16.92 -7.42 -16.47
N PRO A 60 -17.62 -6.96 -17.52
CA PRO A 60 -18.09 -5.58 -17.63
C PRO A 60 -19.04 -5.17 -16.49
N GLN A 61 -19.71 -6.13 -15.83
CA GLN A 61 -20.57 -5.90 -14.67
C GLN A 61 -19.83 -5.37 -13.43
N TYR A 62 -18.51 -5.57 -13.35
CA TYR A 62 -17.67 -5.10 -12.24
C TYR A 62 -16.84 -3.86 -12.59
N ARG A 63 -16.96 -3.35 -13.82
CA ARG A 63 -16.27 -2.13 -14.28
C ARG A 63 -16.93 -0.89 -13.68
N LEU A 64 -16.12 0.03 -13.17
CA LEU A 64 -16.60 1.26 -12.53
C LEU A 64 -17.16 2.28 -13.53
N HIS A 65 -16.53 2.40 -14.70
CA HIS A 65 -16.88 3.35 -15.76
C HIS A 65 -17.03 2.68 -17.11
N THR A 66 -17.87 3.23 -17.97
CA THR A 66 -18.03 2.73 -19.35
C THR A 66 -16.86 3.14 -20.25
N PRO A 67 -16.58 2.41 -21.36
CA PRO A 67 -15.56 2.81 -22.34
C PRO A 67 -15.79 4.23 -22.91
N ASP A 68 -17.04 4.64 -23.04
CA ASP A 68 -17.39 5.98 -23.51
C ASP A 68 -16.98 7.05 -22.49
N GLU A 69 -17.14 6.79 -21.18
CA GLU A 69 -16.65 7.68 -20.13
C GLU A 69 -15.13 7.78 -20.15
N ILE A 70 -14.42 6.65 -20.28
CA ILE A 70 -12.95 6.60 -20.38
C ILE A 70 -12.45 7.49 -21.53
N ALA A 71 -13.05 7.32 -22.72
CA ALA A 71 -12.65 8.06 -23.93
C ALA A 71 -12.98 9.56 -23.86
N GLN A 72 -14.05 9.94 -23.16
CA GLN A 72 -14.52 11.32 -23.12
C GLN A 72 -13.95 12.16 -21.97
N ARG A 73 -13.52 11.54 -20.87
CA ARG A 73 -13.20 12.26 -19.62
C ARG A 73 -11.71 12.36 -19.32
N ASN A 74 -10.90 11.41 -19.78
CA ASN A 74 -9.46 11.47 -19.59
C ASN A 74 -8.85 12.55 -20.47
N LEU A 75 -8.05 13.43 -19.87
CA LEU A 75 -7.45 14.60 -20.53
C LEU A 75 -6.04 14.33 -21.05
N VAL A 76 -5.53 13.12 -20.85
CA VAL A 76 -4.19 12.68 -21.26
C VAL A 76 -4.29 11.41 -22.10
N SER A 77 -3.42 11.30 -23.11
CA SER A 77 -3.33 10.08 -23.92
C SER A 77 -2.65 8.95 -23.13
N ARG A 78 -2.98 7.71 -23.48
CA ARG A 78 -2.36 6.52 -22.90
C ARG A 78 -0.83 6.53 -23.03
N TRP A 79 -0.30 7.05 -24.16
CA TRP A 79 1.14 7.19 -24.39
C TRP A 79 1.82 8.19 -23.45
N HIS A 80 1.23 9.37 -23.25
CA HIS A 80 1.78 10.35 -22.32
C HIS A 80 1.77 9.84 -20.88
N CYS A 81 0.70 9.15 -20.50
CA CYS A 81 0.62 8.47 -19.20
C CYS A 81 1.73 7.42 -19.06
N PHE A 82 1.89 6.54 -20.04
CA PHE A 82 2.96 5.52 -20.03
C PHE A 82 4.36 6.13 -19.88
N ARG A 83 4.69 7.16 -20.67
CA ARG A 83 5.98 7.84 -20.59
C ARG A 83 6.26 8.41 -19.19
N ASP A 84 5.28 9.07 -18.58
CA ASP A 84 5.44 9.69 -17.27
C ASP A 84 5.54 8.64 -16.16
N VAL A 85 4.84 7.50 -16.29
CA VAL A 85 5.02 6.34 -15.39
C VAL A 85 6.45 5.78 -15.48
N ILE A 86 7.02 5.66 -16.68
CA ILE A 86 8.41 5.22 -16.83
C ILE A 86 9.38 6.23 -16.19
N LEU A 87 9.12 7.54 -16.31
CA LEU A 87 9.92 8.56 -15.63
C LEU A 87 9.89 8.39 -14.11
N GLU A 88 8.71 8.15 -13.53
CA GLU A 88 8.55 7.90 -12.10
C GLU A 88 9.30 6.64 -11.66
N GLN A 89 9.21 5.56 -12.44
CA GLN A 89 9.94 4.31 -12.17
C GLN A 89 11.47 4.50 -12.23
N ILE A 90 11.99 5.37 -13.11
CA ILE A 90 13.43 5.71 -13.12
C ILE A 90 13.85 6.38 -11.80
N ILE A 91 13.02 7.27 -11.26
CA ILE A 91 13.25 7.92 -9.96
C ILE A 91 13.21 6.89 -8.81
N GLN A 92 12.24 5.98 -8.85
CA GLN A 92 12.11 4.87 -7.89
C GLN A 92 13.31 3.94 -7.93
N ILE A 93 13.78 3.55 -9.12
CA ILE A 93 15.00 2.75 -9.31
C ILE A 93 16.21 3.46 -8.72
N GLY A 94 16.42 4.74 -9.05
CA GLY A 94 17.54 5.52 -8.51
C GLY A 94 17.50 5.60 -6.98
N THR A 95 16.32 5.82 -6.40
CA THR A 95 16.16 5.86 -4.95
C THR A 95 16.37 4.50 -4.30
N SER A 96 15.87 3.41 -4.92
CA SER A 96 16.08 2.04 -4.44
C SER A 96 17.55 1.62 -4.51
N CYS A 97 18.29 2.05 -5.53
CA CYS A 97 19.75 1.88 -5.59
C CYS A 97 20.43 2.55 -4.39
N VAL A 98 20.12 3.83 -4.12
CA VAL A 98 20.69 4.55 -2.97
C VAL A 98 20.31 3.86 -1.66
N LEU A 99 19.05 3.48 -1.50
CA LEU A 99 18.56 2.78 -0.31
C LEU A 99 19.35 1.50 -0.06
N ASN A 100 19.47 0.64 -1.07
CA ASN A 100 20.22 -0.62 -0.98
C ASN A 100 21.71 -0.40 -0.69
N LEU A 101 22.35 0.63 -1.25
CA LEU A 101 23.75 0.95 -0.97
C LEU A 101 23.98 1.42 0.48
N THR A 102 22.93 1.88 1.17
CA THR A 102 22.98 2.23 2.60
C THR A 102 22.65 1.07 3.54
N GLU A 103 22.23 -0.08 3.00
CA GLU A 103 21.91 -1.26 3.81
C GLU A 103 23.17 -2.03 4.16
N SER A 104 23.27 -2.47 5.42
CA SER A 104 24.25 -3.47 5.79
C SER A 104 23.89 -4.81 5.13
N GLN A 105 24.90 -5.58 4.73
CA GLN A 105 24.69 -6.95 4.25
C GLN A 105 23.88 -7.74 5.29
N GLN A 106 22.77 -8.33 4.86
CA GLN A 106 21.94 -9.13 5.73
C GLN A 106 22.68 -10.42 6.11
N MET A 107 22.71 -10.72 7.41
CA MET A 107 23.39 -11.90 7.97
C MET A 107 22.36 -12.89 8.52
N ILE A 108 22.72 -14.18 8.52
CA ILE A 108 21.95 -15.28 9.12
C ILE A 108 22.83 -16.08 10.08
N GLY A 109 22.22 -16.97 10.87
CA GLY A 109 22.90 -17.91 11.76
C GLY A 109 22.76 -17.58 13.25
N ARG A 110 22.05 -16.49 13.60
CA ARG A 110 21.78 -16.07 14.99
C ARG A 110 20.35 -16.39 15.44
N GLU A 111 19.57 -17.07 14.62
CA GLU A 111 18.13 -17.28 14.85
C GLU A 111 17.87 -18.05 16.15
N ASP A 112 18.60 -19.14 16.41
CA ASP A 112 18.44 -19.93 17.64
C ASP A 112 18.88 -19.15 18.88
N TYR A 113 19.92 -18.32 18.75
CA TYR A 113 20.35 -17.41 19.82
C TYR A 113 19.26 -16.38 20.13
N ASP A 114 18.71 -15.72 19.11
CA ASP A 114 17.69 -14.68 19.30
C ASP A 114 16.37 -15.25 19.83
N VAL A 115 15.99 -16.47 19.41
CA VAL A 115 14.89 -17.23 20.03
C VAL A 115 15.18 -17.54 21.49
N ALA A 116 16.39 -18.00 21.83
CA ALA A 116 16.78 -18.28 23.21
C ALA A 116 16.80 -17.02 24.09
N VAL A 117 17.15 -15.86 23.53
CA VAL A 117 17.02 -14.56 24.21
C VAL A 117 15.56 -14.26 24.54
N TRP A 118 14.62 -14.50 23.63
CA TRP A 118 13.19 -14.37 23.92
C TRP A 118 12.69 -15.38 24.95
N ALA A 119 13.13 -16.64 24.87
CA ALA A 119 12.82 -17.65 25.87
C ALA A 119 13.34 -17.25 27.26
N THR A 120 14.52 -16.64 27.33
CA THR A 120 15.07 -16.06 28.56
C THR A 120 14.17 -14.95 29.10
N ARG A 121 13.70 -14.03 28.24
CA ARG A 121 12.77 -12.97 28.64
C ARG A 121 11.45 -13.53 29.17
N ILE A 122 10.91 -14.57 28.54
CA ILE A 122 9.70 -15.28 29.00
C ILE A 122 9.94 -15.94 30.36
N ARG A 123 11.07 -16.62 30.53
CA ARG A 123 11.50 -17.23 31.81
C ARG A 123 11.63 -16.19 32.92
N LEU A 124 12.20 -15.03 32.60
CA LEU A 124 12.32 -13.92 33.55
C LEU A 124 10.96 -13.31 33.88
N ALA A 125 10.06 -13.15 32.90
CA ALA A 125 8.71 -12.62 33.10
C ALA A 125 7.89 -13.51 34.06
N GLN A 126 8.10 -14.82 34.03
CA GLN A 126 7.44 -15.73 34.98
C GLN A 126 7.78 -15.42 36.44
N ARG A 127 8.95 -14.83 36.75
CA ARG A 127 9.31 -14.45 38.13
C ARG A 127 8.34 -13.45 38.76
N ALA A 128 7.58 -12.71 37.94
CA ALA A 128 6.53 -11.81 38.43
C ALA A 128 5.25 -12.57 38.82
N LEU A 129 5.00 -13.78 38.30
CA LEU A 129 3.75 -14.51 38.48
C LEU A 129 3.41 -14.81 39.95
N PRO A 130 4.35 -15.25 40.81
CA PRO A 130 4.05 -15.45 42.23
C PRO A 130 3.59 -14.17 42.93
N ALA A 131 4.21 -13.02 42.61
CA ALA A 131 3.86 -11.74 43.19
C ALA A 131 2.48 -11.25 42.70
N ILE A 132 2.18 -11.41 41.40
CA ILE A 132 0.88 -11.07 40.82
C ILE A 132 -0.23 -11.90 41.47
N LEU A 133 -0.04 -13.21 41.61
CA LEU A 133 -1.00 -14.10 42.27
C LEU A 133 -1.17 -13.75 43.76
N GLY A 134 -0.07 -13.44 44.44
CA GLY A 134 -0.10 -12.98 45.83
C GLY A 134 -0.93 -11.71 46.02
N ALA A 135 -0.82 -10.75 45.09
CA ALA A 135 -1.64 -9.53 45.09
C ALA A 135 -3.14 -9.80 44.89
N LEU A 136 -3.49 -10.94 44.26
CA LEU A 136 -4.86 -11.42 44.09
C LEU A 136 -5.31 -12.34 45.25
N GLY A 137 -4.53 -12.48 46.31
CA GLY A 137 -4.83 -13.33 47.47
C GLY A 137 -4.56 -14.83 47.24
N LEU A 138 -3.85 -15.19 46.17
CA LEU A 138 -3.54 -16.58 45.82
C LEU A 138 -2.11 -16.94 46.24
N ASN A 139 -1.96 -18.05 46.97
CA ASN A 139 -0.64 -18.56 47.36
C ASN A 139 -0.03 -19.41 46.24
N ALA A 140 0.72 -18.78 45.33
CA ALA A 140 1.35 -19.43 44.18
C ALA A 140 2.26 -20.62 44.57
N ALA A 141 2.99 -20.53 45.69
CA ALA A 141 3.86 -21.61 46.15
C ALA A 141 3.06 -22.85 46.57
N SER A 142 1.93 -22.67 47.26
CA SER A 142 1.04 -23.76 47.64
C SER A 142 0.39 -24.41 46.42
N ILE A 143 -0.12 -23.61 45.47
CA ILE A 143 -0.72 -24.13 44.23
C ILE A 143 0.34 -24.89 43.41
N SER A 144 1.53 -24.31 43.23
CA SER A 144 2.66 -24.96 42.55
C SER A 144 2.98 -26.31 43.16
N LYS A 145 3.09 -26.40 44.50
CA LYS A 145 3.38 -27.65 45.21
C LYS A 145 2.32 -28.71 44.95
N ASN A 146 1.03 -28.33 44.98
CA ASN A 146 -0.09 -29.25 44.75
C ASN A 146 -0.14 -29.76 43.29
N MET A 147 0.31 -28.94 42.34
CA MET A 147 0.33 -29.29 40.91
C MET A 147 1.59 -30.02 40.46
N ALA A 148 2.66 -30.03 41.26
CA ALA A 148 3.98 -30.53 40.84
C ALA A 148 3.97 -31.98 40.34
N ALA A 149 3.14 -32.85 40.91
CA ALA A 149 3.06 -34.26 40.52
C ALA A 149 2.27 -34.50 39.22
N SER A 150 1.18 -33.76 39.00
CA SER A 150 0.28 -33.97 37.85
C SER A 150 0.58 -33.05 36.67
N HIS A 151 1.07 -31.83 36.94
CA HIS A 151 1.31 -30.79 35.95
C HIS A 151 2.66 -30.07 36.25
N PRO A 152 3.80 -30.78 36.14
CA PRO A 152 5.11 -30.25 36.54
C PRO A 152 5.51 -28.99 35.78
N LEU A 153 5.10 -28.84 34.51
CA LEU A 153 5.37 -27.62 33.73
C LEU A 153 4.58 -26.40 34.22
N LEU A 154 3.33 -26.60 34.65
CA LEU A 154 2.50 -25.54 35.19
C LEU A 154 2.98 -25.18 36.60
N ALA A 155 3.34 -26.17 37.41
CA ALA A 155 3.96 -25.94 38.71
C ALA A 155 5.24 -25.10 38.59
N GLY A 156 6.14 -25.42 37.64
CA GLY A 156 7.34 -24.62 37.43
C GLY A 156 7.05 -23.16 37.01
N ALA A 157 6.00 -22.93 36.20
CA ALA A 157 5.58 -21.58 35.85
C ALA A 157 5.06 -20.81 37.08
N LEU A 158 4.18 -21.44 37.87
CA LEU A 158 3.64 -20.90 39.13
C LEU A 158 4.73 -20.64 40.17
N ALA A 159 5.82 -21.42 40.13
CA ALA A 159 7.02 -21.22 40.94
C ALA A 159 7.97 -20.14 40.40
N GLY A 160 7.51 -19.29 39.47
CA GLY A 160 8.29 -18.19 38.94
C GLY A 160 9.30 -18.59 37.84
N GLY A 161 8.99 -19.65 37.09
CA GLY A 161 9.89 -20.21 36.08
C GLY A 161 10.98 -21.12 36.64
N HIS A 162 10.77 -21.67 37.84
CA HIS A 162 11.71 -22.61 38.45
C HIS A 162 11.36 -24.05 38.03
N TYR A 163 12.17 -24.62 37.14
CA TYR A 163 11.99 -25.95 36.57
C TYR A 163 13.17 -26.87 36.94
N PRO A 164 13.17 -27.48 38.14
CA PRO A 164 14.33 -28.24 38.64
C PRO A 164 14.59 -29.54 37.85
N PHE A 165 13.59 -30.02 37.12
CA PHE A 165 13.65 -31.24 36.31
C PHE A 165 14.04 -30.98 34.84
N LEU A 166 14.10 -29.72 34.40
CA LEU A 166 14.48 -29.38 33.04
C LEU A 166 15.97 -29.04 32.99
N THR A 167 16.79 -30.03 32.63
CA THR A 167 18.23 -29.86 32.41
C THR A 167 18.67 -30.47 31.09
N ILE A 168 19.75 -29.94 30.52
CA ILE A 168 20.49 -30.53 29.41
C ILE A 168 21.94 -30.79 29.83
N GLN A 169 22.60 -31.77 29.23
CA GLN A 169 24.04 -31.95 29.40
C GLN A 169 24.82 -30.99 28.51
N LEU A 170 25.79 -30.29 29.09
CA LEU A 170 26.73 -29.44 28.36
C LEU A 170 27.96 -30.28 27.98
N ASP A 171 27.99 -30.72 26.72
CA ASP A 171 29.08 -31.44 26.04
C ASP A 171 29.61 -32.72 26.74
N GLY A 172 29.66 -33.83 26.00
CA GLY A 172 29.94 -35.19 26.50
C GLY A 172 31.30 -35.44 27.19
N VAL A 173 32.10 -34.39 27.42
CA VAL A 173 33.41 -34.45 28.09
C VAL A 173 33.32 -34.03 29.57
N SER A 174 32.37 -33.18 29.96
CA SER A 174 32.30 -32.61 31.33
C SER A 174 31.17 -33.14 32.20
N GLY A 175 30.14 -33.75 31.60
CA GLY A 175 28.98 -34.32 32.30
C GLY A 175 28.12 -33.32 33.08
N GLY A 176 28.37 -32.01 32.96
CA GLY A 176 27.65 -30.97 33.69
C GLY A 176 26.22 -30.81 33.18
N GLN A 177 25.23 -30.93 34.09
CA GLN A 177 23.83 -30.62 33.81
C GLN A 177 23.59 -29.12 33.99
N VAL A 178 23.01 -28.47 32.99
CA VAL A 178 22.60 -27.06 33.05
C VAL A 178 21.08 -26.94 32.85
N PRO A 179 20.43 -25.86 33.33
CA PRO A 179 19.00 -25.67 33.12
C PRO A 179 18.61 -25.66 31.63
N ALA A 180 17.42 -26.13 31.33
CA ALA A 180 16.83 -26.14 29.99
C ALA A 180 15.56 -25.28 29.92
N PHE A 181 15.24 -24.78 28.73
CA PHE A 181 13.95 -24.14 28.48
C PHE A 181 12.84 -25.20 28.41
N ALA A 182 11.67 -24.86 28.92
CA ALA A 182 10.46 -25.64 28.67
C ALA A 182 10.06 -25.50 27.20
N MET A 183 9.44 -26.55 26.64
CA MET A 183 9.01 -26.56 25.25
C MET A 183 8.07 -25.38 24.93
N TRP A 184 7.14 -25.06 25.83
CA TRP A 184 6.20 -23.96 25.64
C TRP A 184 6.90 -22.58 25.63
N GLU A 185 7.97 -22.40 26.41
CA GLU A 185 8.76 -21.17 26.41
C GLU A 185 9.42 -20.96 25.05
N LEU A 186 9.98 -22.02 24.48
CA LEU A 186 10.56 -22.00 23.14
C LEU A 186 9.49 -21.79 22.06
N MET A 187 8.30 -22.39 22.19
CA MET A 187 7.20 -22.17 21.24
C MET A 187 6.74 -20.71 21.23
N VAL A 188 6.55 -20.12 22.41
CA VAL A 188 6.17 -18.70 22.54
C VAL A 188 7.31 -17.80 22.05
N ALA A 189 8.56 -18.11 22.38
CA ALA A 189 9.71 -17.36 21.88
C ALA A 189 9.83 -17.39 20.35
N LYS A 190 9.63 -18.56 19.73
CA LYS A 190 9.57 -18.73 18.28
C LYS A 190 8.41 -17.96 17.67
N ALA A 191 7.23 -17.98 18.29
CA ALA A 191 6.09 -17.20 17.81
C ALA A 191 6.37 -15.69 17.88
N ILE A 192 7.00 -15.20 18.95
CA ILE A 192 7.41 -13.80 19.06
C ILE A 192 8.41 -13.45 17.96
N TYR A 193 9.45 -14.26 17.80
CA TYR A 193 10.53 -14.00 16.86
C TYR A 193 10.11 -14.10 15.39
N TRP A 194 9.43 -15.19 15.01
CA TRP A 194 9.09 -15.47 13.60
C TRP A 194 7.77 -14.86 13.13
N VAL A 195 6.87 -14.52 14.04
CA VAL A 195 5.52 -14.03 13.69
C VAL A 195 5.27 -12.65 14.23
N VAL A 196 5.31 -12.47 15.56
CA VAL A 196 4.88 -11.20 16.18
C VAL A 196 5.76 -10.03 15.76
N ILE A 197 7.10 -10.20 15.83
CA ILE A 197 8.02 -9.14 15.42
C ILE A 197 7.85 -8.79 13.94
N PRO A 198 7.98 -9.73 12.98
CA PRO A 198 7.81 -9.39 11.56
C PRO A 198 6.43 -8.80 11.23
N ALA A 199 5.35 -9.34 11.82
CA ALA A 199 4.01 -8.80 11.61
C ALA A 199 3.87 -7.38 12.16
N PHE A 200 4.46 -7.10 13.33
CA PHE A 200 4.48 -5.76 13.89
C PHE A 200 5.29 -4.79 13.02
N GLN A 201 6.43 -5.21 12.47
CA GLN A 201 7.22 -4.38 11.55
C GLN A 201 6.44 -4.05 10.27
N VAL A 202 5.78 -5.05 9.65
CA VAL A 202 4.91 -4.80 8.49
C VAL A 202 3.78 -3.85 8.87
N TRP A 203 3.12 -4.06 10.00
CA TRP A 203 2.07 -3.15 10.48
C TRP A 203 2.56 -1.71 10.65
N VAL A 204 3.74 -1.51 11.25
CA VAL A 204 4.37 -0.18 11.37
C VAL A 204 4.60 0.45 9.99
N ALA A 205 5.11 -0.32 9.02
CA ALA A 205 5.34 0.20 7.67
C ALA A 205 4.04 0.62 6.98
N LEU A 206 2.99 -0.22 7.04
CA LEU A 206 1.68 0.11 6.46
C LEU A 206 1.06 1.35 7.14
N ALA A 207 1.09 1.40 8.47
CA ALA A 207 0.57 2.53 9.24
C ALA A 207 1.33 3.84 8.95
N PHE A 208 2.66 3.76 8.84
CA PHE A 208 3.48 4.90 8.46
C PHE A 208 3.13 5.38 7.05
N MET A 209 3.07 4.46 6.08
CA MET A 209 2.78 4.79 4.68
C MET A 209 1.41 5.44 4.52
N ASP A 210 0.36 4.87 5.12
CA ASP A 210 -0.99 5.46 5.09
C ASP A 210 -1.03 6.85 5.71
N THR A 211 -0.31 7.05 6.81
CA THR A 211 -0.20 8.36 7.47
C THR A 211 0.49 9.36 6.56
N TRP A 212 1.64 8.99 6.02
CA TRP A 212 2.43 9.83 5.13
C TRP A 212 1.63 10.26 3.90
N GLN A 213 1.07 9.28 3.20
CA GLN A 213 0.27 9.47 2.00
C GLN A 213 -0.97 10.32 2.29
N TYR A 214 -1.76 9.99 3.32
CA TYR A 214 -2.96 10.76 3.64
C TYR A 214 -2.67 12.25 3.84
N PHE A 215 -1.67 12.58 4.65
CA PHE A 215 -1.41 13.99 5.00
C PHE A 215 -0.86 14.78 3.81
N TRP A 216 0.06 14.21 3.04
CA TRP A 216 0.58 14.86 1.84
C TRP A 216 -0.48 14.95 0.74
N HIS A 217 -1.26 13.90 0.53
CA HIS A 217 -2.33 13.87 -0.46
C HIS A 217 -3.40 14.93 -0.14
N ARG A 218 -3.87 14.96 1.10
CA ARG A 218 -4.80 16.01 1.56
C ARG A 218 -4.17 17.40 1.45
N ALA A 219 -2.91 17.59 1.84
CA ALA A 219 -2.23 18.87 1.70
C ALA A 219 -2.19 19.33 0.23
N MET A 220 -1.91 18.41 -0.69
CA MET A 220 -1.90 18.67 -2.13
C MET A 220 -3.28 19.05 -2.68
N HIS A 221 -4.37 18.58 -2.10
CA HIS A 221 -5.73 19.00 -2.48
C HIS A 221 -6.18 20.31 -1.87
N VAL A 222 -5.81 20.56 -0.61
CA VAL A 222 -6.30 21.73 0.14
C VAL A 222 -5.44 22.96 -0.17
N ASN A 223 -4.15 22.79 -0.43
CA ASN A 223 -3.27 23.86 -0.86
C ASN A 223 -3.38 24.08 -2.37
N LYS A 224 -3.92 25.25 -2.77
CA LYS A 224 -4.12 25.60 -4.18
C LYS A 224 -2.85 25.51 -5.02
N TRP A 225 -1.70 25.94 -4.48
CA TRP A 225 -0.45 25.93 -5.21
C TRP A 225 0.03 24.50 -5.47
N MET A 226 0.01 23.64 -4.45
CA MET A 226 0.40 22.23 -4.57
C MET A 226 -0.54 21.50 -5.54
N TYR A 227 -1.85 21.76 -5.44
CA TYR A 227 -2.83 21.19 -6.36
C TYR A 227 -2.49 21.57 -7.80
N THR A 228 -2.40 22.87 -8.11
CA THR A 228 -2.28 23.30 -9.51
C THR A 228 -0.95 22.91 -10.17
N HIS A 229 0.13 22.84 -9.40
CA HIS A 229 1.46 22.57 -9.95
C HIS A 229 1.85 21.10 -9.93
N TRP A 230 1.35 20.33 -8.95
CA TRP A 230 1.70 18.92 -8.79
C TRP A 230 0.49 18.03 -9.06
N HIS A 231 -0.45 18.00 -8.12
CA HIS A 231 -1.47 16.94 -8.03
C HIS A 231 -2.59 17.01 -9.09
N ALA A 232 -2.85 18.20 -9.66
CA ALA A 232 -3.79 18.34 -10.76
C ALA A 232 -3.35 17.58 -12.02
N ARG A 233 -2.07 17.18 -12.14
CA ARG A 233 -1.60 16.29 -13.20
C ARG A 233 -2.22 14.89 -13.04
N HIS A 234 -2.14 14.32 -11.85
CA HIS A 234 -2.72 13.01 -11.53
C HIS A 234 -4.22 12.97 -11.87
N HIS A 235 -4.96 14.00 -11.45
CA HIS A 235 -6.39 14.18 -11.74
C HIS A 235 -6.74 14.50 -13.21
N ARG A 236 -5.79 14.47 -14.15
CA ARG A 236 -6.12 14.45 -15.59
C ARG A 236 -6.64 13.08 -16.03
N LEU A 237 -6.40 12.04 -15.24
CA LEU A 237 -6.99 10.70 -15.38
C LEU A 237 -8.26 10.57 -14.52
N TYR A 238 -9.33 11.26 -14.91
CA TYR A 238 -10.63 11.22 -14.21
C TYR A 238 -11.27 9.82 -14.12
N VAL A 239 -10.94 8.96 -15.08
CA VAL A 239 -11.28 7.55 -15.07
C VAL A 239 -9.97 6.78 -14.99
N PRO A 240 -9.54 6.40 -13.77
CA PRO A 240 -8.31 5.65 -13.56
C PRO A 240 -8.32 4.33 -14.32
N TYR A 241 -7.13 3.90 -14.72
CA TYR A 241 -6.86 2.57 -15.24
C TYR A 241 -5.51 2.09 -14.68
N ALA A 242 -5.33 0.77 -14.61
CA ALA A 242 -4.30 0.13 -13.80
C ALA A 242 -2.88 0.70 -13.96
N TYR A 243 -2.33 0.74 -15.19
CA TYR A 243 -0.97 1.26 -15.39
C TYR A 243 -0.82 2.77 -15.24
N GLY A 244 -1.94 3.51 -15.06
CA GLY A 244 -1.94 4.94 -14.79
C GLY A 244 -1.73 5.29 -13.31
N ALA A 245 -1.57 4.31 -12.44
CA ALA A 245 -1.46 4.52 -10.99
C ALA A 245 -0.28 5.43 -10.57
N LEU A 246 0.82 5.41 -11.32
CA LEU A 246 1.98 6.29 -11.10
C LEU A 246 2.01 7.50 -12.05
N TYR A 247 0.87 7.88 -12.66
CA TYR A 247 0.80 9.07 -13.49
C TYR A 247 0.78 10.35 -12.65
N ASN A 248 1.93 10.67 -12.07
CA ASN A 248 2.07 11.75 -11.09
C ASN A 248 3.01 12.84 -11.63
N HIS A 249 2.99 14.02 -11.00
CA HIS A 249 4.10 14.95 -11.20
C HIS A 249 5.36 14.36 -10.53
N PRO A 250 6.58 14.44 -11.12
CA PRO A 250 7.77 13.78 -10.55
C PRO A 250 8.08 14.14 -9.10
N VAL A 251 7.85 15.41 -8.72
CA VAL A 251 8.02 15.86 -7.32
C VAL A 251 6.99 15.22 -6.40
N GLU A 252 5.77 15.07 -6.87
CA GLU A 252 4.69 14.45 -6.10
C GLU A 252 4.91 12.95 -5.95
N GLY A 253 5.19 12.24 -7.04
CA GLY A 253 5.49 10.81 -6.99
C GLY A 253 6.71 10.51 -6.11
N PHE A 254 7.74 11.36 -6.20
CA PHE A 254 8.88 11.26 -5.29
C PHE A 254 8.47 11.45 -3.82
N ILE A 255 7.73 12.52 -3.48
CA ILE A 255 7.39 12.82 -2.09
C ILE A 255 6.39 11.81 -1.52
N LEU A 256 5.28 11.55 -2.21
CA LEU A 256 4.20 10.67 -1.77
C LEU A 256 4.64 9.20 -1.79
N ASP A 257 5.10 8.73 -2.94
CA ASP A 257 5.24 7.31 -3.20
C ASP A 257 6.64 6.83 -2.81
N THR A 258 7.66 7.41 -3.44
CA THR A 258 9.03 6.91 -3.37
C THR A 258 9.67 7.15 -1.99
N LEU A 259 9.66 8.40 -1.53
CA LEU A 259 10.21 8.80 -0.24
C LEU A 259 9.37 8.25 0.92
N GLY A 260 8.04 8.31 0.79
CA GLY A 260 7.12 7.74 1.78
C GLY A 260 7.37 6.25 2.02
N ALA A 261 7.48 5.46 0.95
CA ALA A 261 7.76 4.03 1.06
C ALA A 261 9.15 3.75 1.66
N ALA A 262 10.19 4.48 1.26
CA ALA A 262 11.54 4.31 1.80
C ALA A 262 11.60 4.65 3.31
N LEU A 263 10.93 5.72 3.73
CA LEU A 263 10.85 6.09 5.15
C LEU A 263 10.04 5.08 5.96
N ALA A 264 8.92 4.58 5.43
CA ALA A 264 8.12 3.52 6.07
C ALA A 264 8.96 2.25 6.30
N TYR A 265 9.72 1.84 5.29
CA TYR A 265 10.66 0.73 5.36
C TYR A 265 11.69 0.93 6.49
N LYS A 266 12.39 2.08 6.51
CA LYS A 266 13.38 2.38 7.56
C LYS A 266 12.75 2.46 8.96
N ALA A 267 11.60 3.13 9.10
CA ALA A 267 10.91 3.31 10.39
C ALA A 267 10.42 2.00 11.00
N SER A 268 10.15 1.00 10.16
CA SER A 268 9.72 -0.34 10.60
C SER A 268 10.86 -1.24 11.11
N PHE A 269 12.12 -0.87 10.86
CA PHE A 269 13.29 -1.71 11.12
C PHE A 269 13.22 -3.11 10.50
N MET A 270 12.42 -3.29 9.44
CA MET A 270 12.34 -4.57 8.75
C MET A 270 13.65 -4.85 8.00
N THR A 271 13.96 -6.13 7.78
CA THR A 271 15.16 -6.53 7.03
C THR A 271 15.05 -6.13 5.55
N PRO A 272 16.17 -6.01 4.80
CA PRO A 272 16.12 -5.74 3.35
C PRO A 272 15.21 -6.70 2.58
N ARG A 273 15.25 -8.00 2.92
CA ARG A 273 14.36 -9.00 2.30
C ARG A 273 12.87 -8.77 2.61
N MET A 274 12.53 -8.35 3.83
CA MET A 274 11.15 -7.93 4.14
C MET A 274 10.77 -6.64 3.40
N GLY A 275 11.70 -5.70 3.26
CA GLY A 275 11.54 -4.47 2.50
C GLY A 275 11.15 -4.75 1.05
N MET A 276 11.83 -5.70 0.40
CA MET A 276 11.49 -6.14 -0.95
C MET A 276 10.03 -6.60 -1.06
N TYR A 277 9.55 -7.44 -0.15
CA TYR A 277 8.15 -7.88 -0.15
C TYR A 277 7.17 -6.73 0.11
N TYR A 278 7.51 -5.83 1.03
CA TYR A 278 6.73 -4.63 1.31
C TYR A 278 6.60 -3.72 0.08
N PHE A 279 7.70 -3.47 -0.65
CA PHE A 279 7.68 -2.64 -1.86
C PHE A 279 6.89 -3.30 -3.00
N VAL A 280 7.04 -4.61 -3.19
CA VAL A 280 6.22 -5.37 -4.16
C VAL A 280 4.74 -5.27 -3.82
N PHE A 281 4.37 -5.54 -2.57
CA PHE A 281 2.98 -5.46 -2.11
C PHE A 281 2.41 -4.04 -2.28
N SER A 282 3.18 -3.01 -1.93
CA SER A 282 2.78 -1.61 -2.09
C SER A 282 2.53 -1.27 -3.57
N MET A 283 3.39 -1.71 -4.48
CA MET A 283 3.20 -1.48 -5.91
C MET A 283 1.97 -2.19 -6.47
N MET A 284 1.76 -3.45 -6.09
CA MET A 284 0.55 -4.17 -6.47
C MET A 284 -0.70 -3.46 -5.98
N LYS A 285 -0.69 -2.98 -4.73
CA LYS A 285 -1.82 -2.27 -4.14
C LYS A 285 -2.10 -0.94 -4.82
N THR A 286 -1.08 -0.15 -5.13
CA THR A 286 -1.22 1.11 -5.85
C THR A 286 -1.87 0.89 -7.22
N VAL A 287 -1.47 -0.15 -7.95
CA VAL A 287 -2.09 -0.50 -9.24
C VAL A 287 -3.53 -0.96 -9.09
N ASP A 288 -3.81 -1.81 -8.09
CA ASP A 288 -5.16 -2.31 -7.82
C ASP A 288 -6.13 -1.17 -7.48
N ASP A 289 -5.72 -0.18 -6.68
CA ASP A 289 -6.55 1.00 -6.36
C ASP A 289 -6.92 1.86 -7.58
N HIS A 290 -6.20 1.70 -8.69
CA HIS A 290 -6.44 2.40 -9.95
C HIS A 290 -6.97 1.49 -11.04
N CYS A 291 -7.26 0.22 -10.75
CA CYS A 291 -7.51 -0.78 -11.79
C CYS A 291 -8.78 -0.53 -12.60
N GLY A 292 -9.74 0.24 -12.05
CA GLY A 292 -11.02 0.55 -12.69
C GLY A 292 -12.08 -0.55 -12.55
N TYR A 293 -11.81 -1.58 -11.74
CA TYR A 293 -12.70 -2.71 -11.48
C TYR A 293 -12.88 -2.96 -9.98
N ALA A 294 -14.10 -3.34 -9.59
CA ALA A 294 -14.41 -3.86 -8.26
C ALA A 294 -14.71 -5.35 -8.35
N LEU A 295 -13.67 -6.17 -8.56
CA LEU A 295 -13.82 -7.61 -8.74
C LEU A 295 -14.09 -8.30 -7.39
N PRO A 296 -15.12 -9.17 -7.29
CA PRO A 296 -15.48 -9.76 -6.00
C PRO A 296 -14.48 -10.80 -5.48
N TRP A 297 -13.52 -11.23 -6.30
CA TRP A 297 -12.45 -12.16 -5.92
C TRP A 297 -11.07 -11.49 -5.83
N ASP A 298 -10.98 -10.16 -5.88
CA ASP A 298 -9.70 -9.47 -5.74
C ASP A 298 -9.26 -9.46 -4.26
N PRO A 299 -8.19 -10.18 -3.89
CA PRO A 299 -7.76 -10.24 -2.50
C PRO A 299 -7.28 -8.88 -1.98
N LEU A 300 -6.68 -8.02 -2.81
CA LEU A 300 -6.11 -6.74 -2.38
C LEU A 300 -7.20 -5.77 -1.95
N GLN A 301 -8.36 -5.81 -2.61
CA GLN A 301 -9.53 -5.00 -2.27
C GLN A 301 -10.27 -5.47 -1.01
N HIS A 302 -10.04 -6.72 -0.57
CA HIS A 302 -10.72 -7.30 0.60
C HIS A 302 -9.87 -7.28 1.88
N ILE A 303 -8.54 -7.36 1.76
CA ILE A 303 -7.64 -7.34 2.94
C ILE A 303 -7.36 -5.92 3.45
N THR A 304 -7.77 -4.90 2.68
CA THR A 304 -7.61 -3.49 3.03
C THR A 304 -8.95 -2.76 2.94
N SER A 305 -9.06 -1.58 3.57
CA SER A 305 -10.31 -0.82 3.56
C SER A 305 -10.39 0.24 2.47
N ASN A 306 -9.25 0.64 1.89
CA ASN A 306 -9.20 1.37 0.63
C ASN A 306 -9.17 0.39 -0.53
N ASN A 307 -9.87 0.70 -1.62
CA ASN A 307 -9.94 -0.12 -2.82
C ASN A 307 -10.25 0.75 -4.05
N ALA A 308 -10.29 0.11 -5.22
CA ALA A 308 -10.55 0.77 -6.50
C ALA A 308 -11.82 1.66 -6.48
N ALA A 309 -12.93 1.18 -5.90
CA ALA A 309 -14.16 1.96 -5.85
C ALA A 309 -14.07 3.16 -4.90
N TYR A 310 -13.41 3.01 -3.75
CA TYR A 310 -13.21 4.09 -2.78
C TYR A 310 -12.31 5.19 -3.34
N HIS A 311 -11.22 4.80 -4.00
CA HIS A 311 -10.28 5.72 -4.62
C HIS A 311 -10.85 6.34 -5.90
N ASP A 312 -11.65 5.62 -6.69
CA ASP A 312 -12.28 6.19 -7.88
C ASP A 312 -13.20 7.38 -7.56
N ILE A 313 -13.94 7.33 -6.44
CA ILE A 313 -14.76 8.46 -5.95
C ILE A 313 -13.92 9.73 -5.83
N HIS A 314 -12.68 9.61 -5.33
CA HIS A 314 -11.75 10.72 -5.17
C HIS A 314 -11.37 11.35 -6.53
N HIS A 315 -11.16 10.54 -7.56
CA HIS A 315 -10.89 11.03 -8.93
C HIS A 315 -12.09 11.73 -9.59
N GLN A 316 -13.29 11.57 -9.04
CA GLN A 316 -14.46 12.24 -9.58
C GLN A 316 -14.50 13.72 -9.19
N SER A 317 -14.95 14.57 -10.12
CA SER A 317 -15.07 16.02 -9.88
C SER A 317 -15.95 16.38 -8.67
N TRP A 318 -16.88 15.50 -8.31
CA TRP A 318 -17.74 15.63 -7.14
C TRP A 318 -17.13 15.05 -5.85
N GLY A 319 -16.12 14.19 -5.92
CA GLY A 319 -15.44 13.57 -4.77
C GLY A 319 -13.99 14.02 -4.56
N ILE A 320 -13.45 14.92 -5.39
CA ILE A 320 -12.06 15.42 -5.38
C ILE A 320 -11.56 16.07 -4.08
N LYS A 321 -12.43 16.31 -3.10
CA LYS A 321 -12.06 16.82 -1.78
C LYS A 321 -12.41 15.85 -0.65
N THR A 322 -12.56 14.59 -0.98
CA THR A 322 -12.88 13.50 -0.06
C THR A 322 -12.04 12.28 -0.38
N ASN A 323 -12.03 11.28 0.50
CA ASN A 323 -11.36 10.00 0.30
C ASN A 323 -9.85 10.14 0.03
N PHE A 324 -9.12 10.87 0.88
CA PHE A 324 -7.68 11.10 0.69
C PHE A 324 -6.81 9.91 1.12
N SER A 325 -7.36 8.96 1.88
CA SER A 325 -6.61 7.81 2.37
C SER A 325 -6.20 6.88 1.24
N GLN A 326 -4.90 6.63 1.15
CA GLN A 326 -4.26 5.66 0.28
C GLN A 326 -2.90 5.24 0.88
N PRO A 327 -2.35 4.07 0.54
CA PRO A 327 -2.95 3.05 -0.32
C PRO A 327 -3.75 1.98 0.46
N PHE A 328 -3.54 1.78 1.77
CA PHE A 328 -4.10 0.61 2.47
C PHE A 328 -5.42 0.91 3.20
N PHE A 329 -5.41 1.75 4.23
CA PHE A 329 -6.55 1.90 5.14
C PHE A 329 -7.18 3.29 5.12
N THR A 330 -8.49 3.34 5.30
CA THR A 330 -9.31 4.57 5.30
C THR A 330 -9.44 5.23 6.68
N ILE A 331 -8.54 4.89 7.61
CA ILE A 331 -8.62 5.29 9.02
C ILE A 331 -8.59 6.83 9.14
N TRP A 332 -7.68 7.48 8.43
CA TRP A 332 -7.52 8.93 8.49
C TRP A 332 -8.73 9.69 7.94
N ASP A 333 -9.32 9.23 6.84
CA ASP A 333 -10.57 9.80 6.34
C ASP A 333 -11.72 9.72 7.34
N ARG A 334 -11.80 8.60 8.10
CA ARG A 334 -12.80 8.43 9.16
C ARG A 334 -12.53 9.33 10.35
N TRP A 335 -11.29 9.44 10.80
CA TRP A 335 -10.94 10.23 11.99
C TRP A 335 -11.01 11.73 11.75
N LEU A 336 -10.72 12.17 10.52
CA LEU A 336 -10.68 13.59 10.15
C LEU A 336 -11.90 14.05 9.34
N ASN A 337 -12.92 13.19 9.24
CA ASN A 337 -14.18 13.45 8.53
C ASN A 337 -13.96 13.95 7.08
N THR A 338 -13.07 13.28 6.36
CA THR A 338 -12.81 13.53 4.93
C THR A 338 -13.32 12.43 4.02
N ARG A 339 -14.10 11.47 4.54
CA ARG A 339 -14.77 10.46 3.73
C ARG A 339 -15.95 11.06 2.94
N TRP A 340 -16.19 10.56 1.74
CA TRP A 340 -17.38 10.85 0.96
C TRP A 340 -18.65 10.25 1.61
N GLU A 341 -19.70 11.06 1.77
CA GLU A 341 -20.97 10.67 2.41
C GLU A 341 -22.19 10.66 1.46
N GLY A 342 -22.02 11.07 0.20
CA GLY A 342 -23.14 11.17 -0.75
C GLY A 342 -23.48 9.85 -1.46
N ASP A 343 -24.59 9.85 -2.20
CA ASP A 343 -24.98 8.72 -3.06
C ASP A 343 -24.09 8.66 -4.32
N ALA A 344 -23.03 7.86 -4.23
CA ALA A 344 -22.11 7.64 -5.34
C ALA A 344 -22.80 6.98 -6.55
N LYS A 345 -23.73 6.04 -6.31
CA LYS A 345 -24.43 5.30 -7.38
C LYS A 345 -25.21 6.26 -8.27
N LEU A 346 -25.99 7.15 -7.67
CA LEU A 346 -26.73 8.19 -8.38
C LEU A 346 -25.81 9.11 -9.20
N LYS A 347 -24.61 9.43 -8.68
CA LYS A 347 -23.62 10.25 -9.40
C LYS A 347 -23.03 9.51 -10.61
N TYR A 348 -22.71 8.23 -10.48
CA TYR A 348 -22.25 7.41 -11.60
C TYR A 348 -23.34 7.26 -12.67
N GLU A 349 -24.58 6.96 -12.28
CA GLU A 349 -25.71 6.83 -13.22
C GLU A 349 -25.92 8.11 -14.06
N ARG A 350 -25.86 9.28 -13.41
CA ARG A 350 -25.94 10.58 -14.10
C ARG A 350 -24.76 10.80 -15.06
N THR A 351 -23.56 10.39 -14.67
CA THR A 351 -22.35 10.55 -15.48
C THR A 351 -22.42 9.65 -16.73
N ARG A 352 -22.82 8.39 -16.55
CA ARG A 352 -23.07 7.43 -17.65
C ARG A 352 -24.13 7.95 -18.63
N ALA A 353 -25.26 8.42 -18.11
CA ALA A 353 -26.33 8.99 -18.94
C ALA A 353 -25.85 10.20 -19.76
N THR A 354 -25.04 11.07 -19.15
CA THR A 354 -24.46 12.24 -19.83
C THR A 354 -23.48 11.83 -20.94
N ALA A 355 -22.61 10.84 -20.69
CA ALA A 355 -21.66 10.34 -21.68
C ALA A 355 -22.36 9.65 -22.86
N ALA A 356 -23.42 8.87 -22.58
CA ALA A 356 -24.25 8.24 -23.61
C ALA A 356 -24.96 9.29 -24.48
N ALA A 357 -25.57 10.31 -23.86
CA ALA A 357 -26.24 11.39 -24.58
C ALA A 357 -25.27 12.18 -25.47
N LYS A 358 -24.05 12.47 -24.98
CA LYS A 358 -22.98 13.10 -25.78
C LYS A 358 -22.62 12.26 -27.01
N LYS A 359 -22.44 10.96 -26.85
CA LYS A 359 -22.14 10.06 -27.97
C LYS A 359 -23.24 10.05 -29.04
N VAL A 360 -24.50 9.97 -28.62
CA VAL A 360 -25.65 10.06 -29.55
C VAL A 360 -25.67 11.40 -30.28
N SER A 361 -25.48 12.51 -29.56
CA SER A 361 -25.44 13.85 -30.17
C SER A 361 -24.31 14.01 -31.20
N ALA A 362 -23.12 13.45 -30.91
CA ALA A 362 -21.99 13.47 -31.82
C ALA A 362 -22.25 12.65 -33.09
N ALA A 363 -22.92 11.50 -32.96
CA ALA A 363 -23.31 10.66 -34.09
C ALA A 363 -24.36 11.34 -34.99
N ILE A 364 -25.33 12.05 -34.40
CA ILE A 364 -26.34 12.82 -35.14
C ILE A 364 -25.68 13.98 -35.91
N ASN A 365 -24.83 14.77 -35.23
CA ASN A 365 -24.15 15.91 -35.85
C ASN A 365 -23.13 15.48 -36.92
N GLY A 366 -22.45 14.34 -36.72
CA GLY A 366 -21.55 13.75 -37.71
C GLY A 366 -22.29 13.29 -38.97
N LYS A 367 -23.53 12.79 -38.84
CA LYS A 367 -24.39 12.45 -39.98
C LYS A 367 -24.94 13.68 -40.70
N ALA A 368 -25.30 14.75 -39.97
CA ALA A 368 -25.80 16.00 -40.56
C ALA A 368 -24.75 16.71 -41.43
N ASN A 369 -23.47 16.66 -41.04
CA ASN A 369 -22.36 17.20 -41.83
C ASN A 369 -21.86 16.24 -42.95
N GLY A 370 -22.38 15.01 -43.00
CA GLY A 370 -21.98 13.97 -43.95
C GLY A 370 -22.89 13.81 -45.17
N THR A 371 -23.91 14.66 -45.33
CA THR A 371 -24.78 14.63 -46.52
C THR A 371 -23.98 15.12 -47.74
N PRO A 372 -23.75 14.31 -48.79
CA PRO A 372 -23.12 14.79 -50.00
C PRO A 372 -24.04 15.82 -50.64
N ASN A 373 -23.54 17.04 -50.82
CA ASN A 373 -24.22 18.08 -51.56
C ASN A 373 -24.24 17.66 -53.03
N GLY A 374 -25.23 16.87 -53.44
CA GLY A 374 -25.50 16.57 -54.84
C GLY A 374 -25.98 17.85 -55.52
N LYS A 375 -25.04 18.64 -56.06
CA LYS A 375 -25.36 19.73 -56.98
C LYS A 375 -25.01 19.33 -58.39
N ALA A 376 -26.08 19.18 -59.16
CA ALA A 376 -26.11 19.07 -60.60
C ALA A 376 -25.42 20.26 -61.29
N ASN A 377 -24.92 19.97 -62.50
CA ASN A 377 -24.29 20.87 -63.45
C ASN A 377 -25.07 22.17 -63.71
N GLY A 378 -24.32 23.27 -63.79
CA GLY A 378 -24.78 24.55 -64.36
C GLY A 378 -23.57 25.48 -64.59
N THR A 379 -23.23 25.69 -65.86
CA THR A 379 -22.10 26.47 -66.39
C THR A 379 -22.18 27.98 -66.10
N PRO A 380 -21.07 28.73 -66.28
CA PRO A 380 -20.82 30.01 -65.62
C PRO A 380 -21.20 31.23 -66.47
N ASN A 381 -21.65 32.31 -65.83
CA ASN A 381 -21.38 33.67 -66.30
C ASN A 381 -21.70 34.74 -65.25
N GLY A 382 -20.87 35.80 -65.20
CA GLY A 382 -21.24 37.09 -64.60
C GLY A 382 -20.28 37.63 -63.54
N LYS A 383 -19.32 38.45 -63.99
CA LYS A 383 -18.50 39.37 -63.17
C LYS A 383 -19.37 40.44 -62.49
N ALA A 384 -19.07 40.77 -61.23
CA ALA A 384 -19.17 42.15 -60.72
C ALA A 384 -18.38 42.31 -59.41
N ASN A 385 -17.49 43.30 -59.39
CA ASN A 385 -16.73 43.80 -58.25
C ASN A 385 -17.62 44.59 -57.27
N GLY A 386 -17.30 44.54 -55.97
CA GLY A 386 -17.83 45.46 -54.97
C GLY A 386 -17.38 45.11 -53.54
N THR A 387 -16.43 45.89 -53.00
CA THR A 387 -15.79 45.79 -51.68
C THR A 387 -16.70 46.31 -50.52
N PRO A 388 -16.31 46.24 -49.22
CA PRO A 388 -17.19 45.71 -48.18
C PRO A 388 -17.53 46.72 -47.07
N THR A 389 -18.71 46.62 -46.46
CA THR A 389 -18.97 47.23 -45.14
C THR A 389 -19.99 46.42 -44.35
N GLY A 390 -19.79 46.28 -43.03
CA GLY A 390 -20.86 45.81 -42.13
C GLY A 390 -20.41 44.94 -40.97
N LYS A 391 -19.94 45.57 -39.89
CA LYS A 391 -19.74 44.96 -38.55
C LYS A 391 -21.07 44.47 -37.98
N ALA A 392 -21.10 43.29 -37.35
CA ALA A 392 -22.03 42.99 -36.26
C ALA A 392 -21.40 41.98 -35.26
N LYS A 393 -20.97 42.52 -34.12
CA LYS A 393 -20.59 41.79 -32.90
C LYS A 393 -21.88 41.43 -32.15
N LEU A 394 -22.17 40.13 -31.99
CA LEU A 394 -23.19 39.66 -31.05
C LEU A 394 -22.53 39.37 -29.69
N ARG A 395 -22.86 40.24 -28.72
CA ARG A 395 -22.56 40.10 -27.29
C ARG A 395 -23.64 39.19 -26.68
N GLN A 396 -23.27 38.04 -26.13
CA GLN A 396 -24.13 37.30 -25.19
C GLN A 396 -23.82 37.76 -23.76
N SER A 397 -24.85 38.26 -23.09
CA SER A 397 -24.85 38.68 -21.69
C SER A 397 -24.94 37.46 -20.77
N SER A 398 -23.99 37.33 -19.84
CA SER A 398 -24.08 36.42 -18.70
C SER A 398 -24.69 37.15 -17.50
N SER A 399 -25.83 36.68 -17.01
CA SER A 399 -26.38 37.08 -15.71
C SER A 399 -25.71 36.27 -14.60
N ARG A 400 -24.80 36.91 -13.87
CA ARG A 400 -24.34 36.47 -12.54
C ARG A 400 -25.38 36.87 -11.51
N GLN A 401 -25.97 35.91 -10.81
CA GLN A 401 -26.71 36.16 -9.59
C GLN A 401 -25.81 35.82 -8.40
N SER A 402 -25.44 36.84 -7.63
CA SER A 402 -24.73 36.69 -6.37
C SER A 402 -25.75 36.60 -5.24
N SER A 403 -25.72 35.53 -4.45
CA SER A 403 -26.42 35.50 -3.16
C SER A 403 -25.41 35.79 -2.05
N ARG A 404 -25.58 36.96 -1.45
CA ARG A 404 -24.85 37.49 -0.31
C ARG A 404 -25.47 36.94 0.97
N THR A 405 -24.58 36.61 1.90
CA THR A 405 -24.71 36.37 3.33
C THR A 405 -25.81 37.18 4.03
N GLN A 406 -26.55 36.54 4.96
CA GLN A 406 -27.07 37.18 6.17
C GLN A 406 -27.08 36.20 7.36
N ARG A 407 -26.37 36.65 8.40
CA ARG A 407 -26.43 36.36 9.86
C ARG A 407 -26.08 34.97 10.37
#